data_AF-A0A285T4K8-F1
#
_entry.id   AF-A0A285T4K8-F1
#
_cell.length_a   1.000
_cell.length_b   1.000
_cell.length_c   1.000
_cell.angle_alpha   90.00
_cell.angle_beta   90.00
_cell.angle_gamma   90.00
#
_symmetry.space_group_name_H-M   'P 1'
#
loop_
_entity.id
_entity.type
_entity.pdbx_description
1 polymer ?
#
loop_
_entity_poly.entity_id
_entity_poly.type
_entity_poly.pdbx_seq_one_letter_code
_entity_poly.pdbx_strand_id
1 'polypeptide(L)'
;MIEKYRYNEDGSIDIRRRITTKVGPFQTFYEIGEAYFPCMSADGDSFFTIALSTGLLGGHKFYTGNYLQGILYALTFGLLGFGYILDLVMILTGGYSYMSNSITRDGATKVKTFSQPLENKKKALISTLVAAVGCIVVVKFMYWPLVVAVSELLSNIELSLY
;
A
#
# COMPACT_ATOMS: atom_id res chain seq x y z
N MET A 1 4.23 -23.92 21.28
CA MET A 1 4.32 -22.58 20.67
C MET A 1 3.82 -22.75 19.24
N ILE A 2 2.63 -22.23 18.88
CA ILE A 2 2.06 -22.48 17.55
C ILE A 2 2.76 -21.57 16.55
N GLU A 3 3.28 -22.13 15.46
CA GLU A 3 3.98 -21.37 14.43
C GLU A 3 3.01 -20.43 13.69
N LYS A 4 3.42 -19.16 13.56
CA LYS A 4 2.65 -18.10 12.89
C LYS A 4 2.69 -18.23 11.36
N TYR A 5 3.72 -18.91 10.85
CA TYR A 5 4.02 -19.10 9.44
C TYR A 5 4.16 -20.60 9.19
N ARG A 6 3.54 -21.11 8.14
CA ARG A 6 3.73 -22.48 7.65
C ARG A 6 4.50 -22.41 6.34
N TYR A 7 5.64 -23.08 6.26
CA TYR A 7 6.40 -23.20 5.02
C TYR A 7 5.98 -24.49 4.31
N ASN A 8 5.47 -24.39 3.09
CA ASN A 8 5.12 -25.54 2.26
C ASN A 8 6.34 -26.03 1.48
N GLU A 9 6.32 -27.30 1.06
CA GLU A 9 7.41 -27.92 0.28
C GLU A 9 7.64 -27.22 -1.08
N ASP A 10 6.61 -26.55 -1.61
CA ASP A 10 6.65 -25.76 -2.84
C ASP A 10 7.35 -24.39 -2.69
N GLY A 11 7.82 -24.05 -1.47
CA GLY A 11 8.41 -22.74 -1.17
C GLY A 11 7.39 -21.63 -0.90
N SER A 12 6.09 -21.93 -0.92
CA SER A 12 5.02 -20.99 -0.53
C SER A 12 4.89 -20.88 1.00
N ILE A 13 4.54 -19.70 1.50
CA ILE A 13 4.38 -19.45 2.95
C ILE A 13 2.90 -19.22 3.24
N ASP A 14 2.31 -19.95 4.16
CA ASP A 14 0.96 -19.65 4.63
C ASP A 14 1.02 -18.89 5.95
N ILE A 15 0.27 -17.79 6.05
CA ILE A 15 0.16 -17.04 7.29
C ILE A 15 -1.07 -17.47 8.06
N ARG A 16 -0.90 -17.70 9.36
CA ARG A 16 -2.02 -17.96 10.26
C ARG A 16 -2.69 -16.64 10.62
N ARG A 17 -3.97 -16.49 10.24
CA ARG A 17 -4.80 -15.33 10.60
C ARG A 17 -6.12 -15.80 11.20
N ARG A 18 -6.62 -15.05 12.19
CA ARG A 18 -7.96 -15.27 12.72
C ARG A 18 -9.00 -14.81 11.72
N ILE A 19 -10.00 -15.65 11.49
CA ILE A 19 -11.16 -15.29 10.70
C ILE A 19 -12.17 -14.64 11.64
N THR A 20 -12.60 -13.43 11.29
CA THR A 20 -13.72 -12.74 11.94
C THR A 20 -14.88 -12.67 10.95
N THR A 21 -16.01 -13.24 11.32
CA THR A 21 -17.25 -13.06 10.53
C THR A 21 -18.04 -11.89 11.12
N LYS A 22 -18.61 -11.06 10.25
CA LYS A 22 -19.54 -10.02 10.66
C LYS A 22 -20.91 -10.66 10.85
N VAL A 23 -21.46 -10.58 12.06
CA VAL A 23 -22.80 -11.09 12.37
C VAL A 23 -23.71 -9.91 12.73
N GLY A 24 -24.79 -9.74 11.97
CA GLY A 24 -25.81 -8.73 12.21
C GLY A 24 -25.57 -7.36 11.56
N PRO A 25 -26.57 -6.45 11.63
CA PRO A 25 -26.50 -5.08 11.09
C PRO A 25 -25.62 -4.15 11.94
N PHE A 26 -25.43 -4.49 13.22
CA PHE A 26 -24.52 -3.83 14.14
C PHE A 26 -23.22 -4.63 14.13
N GLN A 27 -22.14 -4.06 13.60
CA GLN A 27 -20.87 -4.71 13.22
C GLN A 27 -20.15 -5.42 14.38
N THR A 28 -20.75 -6.49 14.89
CA THR A 28 -20.21 -7.26 16.01
C THR A 28 -19.32 -8.33 15.40
N PHE A 29 -18.04 -8.28 15.74
CA PHE A 29 -17.03 -9.21 15.22
C PHE A 29 -16.99 -10.43 16.13
N TYR A 30 -17.34 -11.60 15.59
CA TYR A 30 -17.21 -12.87 16.30
C TYR A 30 -16.04 -13.69 15.72
N GLU A 31 -15.17 -14.22 16.58
CA GLU A 31 -14.07 -15.09 16.19
C GLU A 31 -14.62 -16.50 15.94
N ILE A 32 -14.59 -16.94 14.68
CA ILE A 32 -15.09 -18.26 14.25
C ILE A 32 -14.01 -19.35 14.26
N GLY A 33 -12.73 -18.95 14.12
CA GLY A 33 -11.61 -19.88 14.09
C GLY A 33 -10.35 -19.29 13.47
N GLU A 34 -9.30 -20.12 13.40
CA GLU A 34 -8.03 -19.76 12.79
C GLU A 34 -7.85 -20.49 11.46
N ALA A 35 -7.47 -19.78 10.40
CA ALA A 35 -7.18 -20.37 9.10
C ALA A 35 -5.83 -19.92 8.57
N TYR A 36 -5.27 -20.74 7.69
CA TYR A 36 -4.06 -20.48 6.94
C TYR A 36 -4.44 -19.84 5.61
N PHE A 37 -3.81 -18.71 5.29
CA PHE A 37 -4.00 -18.01 4.03
C PHE A 37 -2.71 -18.01 3.24
N PRO A 38 -2.77 -18.21 1.92
CA PRO A 38 -1.58 -18.17 1.08
C PRO A 38 -0.95 -16.77 1.13
N CYS A 39 0.38 -16.73 1.22
CA CYS A 39 1.13 -15.53 0.94
C CYS A 39 1.39 -15.38 -0.56
N MET A 40 1.73 -14.17 -0.96
CA MET A 40 2.24 -13.91 -2.30
C MET A 40 3.52 -14.72 -2.55
N SER A 41 3.69 -15.30 -3.74
CA SER A 41 4.91 -16.04 -4.10
C SER A 41 6.12 -15.12 -4.34
N ALA A 42 5.88 -13.84 -4.57
CA ALA A 42 6.96 -12.86 -4.74
C ALA A 42 7.52 -12.45 -3.39
N ASP A 43 8.85 -12.36 -3.32
CA ASP A 43 9.56 -11.94 -2.11
C ASP A 43 9.10 -10.56 -1.65
N GLY A 44 8.94 -10.39 -0.35
CA GLY A 44 8.50 -9.12 0.25
C GLY A 44 9.39 -7.93 -0.13
N ASP A 45 10.70 -8.15 -0.30
CA ASP A 45 11.68 -7.12 -0.68
C ASP A 45 11.51 -6.68 -2.15
N SER A 46 11.21 -7.62 -3.04
CA SER A 46 10.95 -7.37 -4.48
C SER A 46 9.66 -6.57 -4.66
N PHE A 47 8.60 -6.98 -3.96
CA PHE A 47 7.32 -6.29 -3.93
C PHE A 47 7.46 -4.85 -3.42
N PHE A 48 8.22 -4.67 -2.35
CA PHE A 48 8.53 -3.35 -1.80
C PHE A 48 9.29 -2.47 -2.81
N THR A 49 10.27 -3.03 -3.53
CA THR A 49 11.04 -2.29 -4.55
C THR A 49 10.17 -1.84 -5.72
N ILE A 50 9.22 -2.67 -6.14
CA ILE A 50 8.23 -2.31 -7.19
C ILE A 50 7.30 -1.20 -6.69
N ALA A 51 6.87 -1.25 -5.42
CA ALA A 51 6.09 -0.20 -4.77
C ALA A 51 6.86 1.14 -4.74
N LEU A 52 8.14 1.07 -4.36
CA LEU A 52 9.05 2.21 -4.31
C LEU A 52 9.19 2.88 -5.68
N SER A 53 9.39 2.07 -6.72
CA SER A 53 9.68 2.53 -8.09
C SER A 53 8.43 3.07 -8.81
N THR A 54 7.27 2.49 -8.53
CA THR A 54 5.99 2.87 -9.19
C THR A 54 5.16 3.84 -8.35
N GLY A 55 5.72 4.34 -7.24
CA GLY A 55 5.01 5.07 -6.19
C GLY A 55 4.31 6.35 -6.63
N LEU A 56 4.83 7.05 -7.64
CA LEU A 56 4.21 8.25 -8.20
C LEU A 56 3.05 7.93 -9.17
N LEU A 57 3.08 6.74 -9.79
CA LEU A 57 2.11 6.29 -10.80
C LEU A 57 1.06 5.32 -10.25
N GLY A 58 1.21 4.81 -9.02
CA GLY A 58 0.25 3.91 -8.39
C GLY A 58 0.11 2.53 -9.06
N GLY A 59 1.05 2.16 -9.94
CA GLY A 59 0.97 0.92 -10.74
C GLY A 59 1.09 -0.37 -9.92
N HIS A 60 1.54 -0.29 -8.67
CA HIS A 60 1.47 -1.44 -7.77
C HIS A 60 0.02 -1.89 -7.52
N LYS A 61 -0.96 -0.96 -7.39
CA LYS A 61 -2.36 -1.35 -7.19
C LYS A 61 -2.97 -2.03 -8.41
N PHE A 62 -2.46 -1.72 -9.60
CA PHE A 62 -2.77 -2.44 -10.84
C PHE A 62 -2.29 -3.89 -10.80
N TYR A 63 -1.11 -4.15 -10.19
CA TYR A 63 -0.56 -5.50 -10.04
C TYR A 63 -1.43 -6.41 -9.16
N THR A 64 -2.13 -5.83 -8.18
CA THR A 64 -3.05 -6.55 -7.29
C THR A 64 -4.50 -6.64 -7.78
N GLY A 65 -4.80 -6.22 -9.02
CA GLY A 65 -6.12 -6.38 -9.63
C GLY A 65 -7.22 -5.45 -9.09
N ASN A 66 -6.88 -4.50 -8.22
CA ASN A 66 -7.81 -3.49 -7.68
C ASN A 66 -7.77 -2.20 -8.52
N TYR A 67 -8.21 -2.33 -9.78
CA TYR A 67 -8.22 -1.26 -10.78
C TYR A 67 -8.95 0.01 -10.30
N LEU A 68 -10.05 -0.14 -9.56
CA LEU A 68 -10.85 0.99 -9.09
C LEU A 68 -10.08 1.91 -8.13
N GLN A 69 -9.31 1.33 -7.20
CA GLN A 69 -8.49 2.11 -6.28
C GLN A 69 -7.24 2.68 -6.96
N GLY A 70 -6.68 1.99 -7.96
CA GLY A 70 -5.56 2.50 -8.76
C GLY A 70 -5.97 3.71 -9.62
N ILE A 71 -7.15 3.65 -10.25
CA ILE A 71 -7.68 4.76 -11.05
C ILE A 71 -8.05 5.96 -10.19
N LEU A 72 -8.68 5.77 -9.02
CA LEU A 72 -8.97 6.88 -8.09
C LEU A 72 -7.67 7.58 -7.62
N TYR A 73 -6.60 6.82 -7.48
CA TYR A 73 -5.29 7.29 -7.07
C TYR A 73 -4.54 8.02 -8.20
N ALA A 74 -4.66 7.52 -9.44
CA ALA A 74 -4.10 8.16 -10.63
C ALA A 74 -4.86 9.45 -11.00
N LEU A 75 -6.19 9.44 -10.90
CA LEU A 75 -7.05 10.59 -11.19
C LEU A 75 -6.82 11.76 -10.23
N THR A 76 -6.36 11.46 -9.01
CA THR A 76 -6.01 12.46 -8.00
C THR A 76 -4.53 12.91 -8.09
N PHE A 77 -3.81 12.54 -9.16
CA PHE A 77 -2.38 12.83 -9.35
C PHE A 77 -1.51 12.31 -8.19
N GLY A 78 -1.91 11.20 -7.56
CA GLY A 78 -1.25 10.67 -6.37
C GLY A 78 -1.31 11.62 -5.16
N LEU A 79 -2.35 12.46 -5.03
CA LEU A 79 -2.64 13.35 -3.89
C LEU A 79 -1.40 13.81 -3.09
N LEU A 80 -0.59 14.70 -3.69
CA LEU A 80 0.52 15.42 -3.06
C LEU A 80 1.68 14.56 -2.50
N GLY A 81 1.82 13.29 -2.92
CA GLY A 81 2.85 12.38 -2.39
C GLY A 81 2.47 11.70 -1.07
N PHE A 82 1.29 11.99 -0.52
CA PHE A 82 0.81 11.36 0.72
C PHE A 82 0.40 9.91 0.51
N GLY A 83 -0.17 9.62 -0.67
CA GLY A 83 -0.57 8.26 -1.00
C GLY A 83 0.61 7.28 -1.07
N TYR A 84 1.79 7.77 -1.46
CA TYR A 84 3.00 6.95 -1.57
C TYR A 84 3.46 6.48 -0.20
N ILE A 85 3.41 7.39 0.79
CA ILE A 85 3.74 7.10 2.18
C ILE A 85 2.76 6.06 2.75
N LEU A 86 1.46 6.20 2.50
CA LEU A 86 0.45 5.25 3.00
C LEU A 86 0.64 3.84 2.45
N ASP A 87 0.99 3.71 1.18
CA ASP A 87 1.24 2.41 0.55
C ASP A 87 2.49 1.74 1.17
N LEU A 88 3.58 2.49 1.34
CA LEU A 88 4.80 2.00 2.02
C LEU A 88 4.53 1.59 3.48
N VAL A 89 3.72 2.35 4.22
CA VAL A 89 3.35 2.03 5.61
C VAL A 89 2.50 0.76 5.67
N MET A 90 1.59 0.53 4.72
CA MET A 90 0.78 -0.69 4.67
C MET A 90 1.63 -1.94 4.39
N ILE A 91 2.62 -1.84 3.50
CA ILE A 91 3.56 -2.91 3.20
C ILE A 91 4.48 -3.17 4.40
N LEU A 92 5.03 -2.12 5.03
CA LEU A 92 5.89 -2.22 6.21
C LEU A 92 5.18 -2.91 7.39
N THR A 93 3.90 -2.60 7.57
CA THR A 93 3.08 -3.18 8.64
C THR A 93 2.70 -4.64 8.35
N GLY A 94 2.93 -5.14 7.13
CA GLY A 94 2.48 -6.48 6.70
C GLY A 94 0.96 -6.62 6.71
N GLY A 95 0.24 -5.48 6.67
CA GLY A 95 -1.21 -5.41 6.67
C GLY A 95 -1.81 -5.49 5.27
N TYR A 96 -0.95 -5.53 4.25
CA TYR A 96 -1.39 -5.52 2.86
C TYR A 96 -2.03 -6.87 2.48
N SER A 97 -3.30 -6.81 2.07
CA SER A 97 -4.08 -7.95 1.59
C SER A 97 -4.78 -7.59 0.30
N TYR A 98 -4.78 -8.51 -0.65
CA TYR A 98 -5.46 -8.36 -1.93
C TYR A 98 -6.23 -9.63 -2.26
N MET A 99 -7.21 -9.52 -3.16
CA MET A 99 -7.92 -10.69 -3.66
C MET A 99 -7.20 -11.18 -4.91
N SER A 100 -6.67 -12.40 -4.85
CA SER A 100 -6.13 -13.09 -6.03
C SER A 100 -7.11 -14.16 -6.48
N ASN A 101 -7.08 -14.46 -7.79
CA ASN A 101 -7.83 -15.58 -8.33
C ASN A 101 -6.96 -16.84 -8.20
N SER A 102 -7.40 -17.82 -7.40
CA SER A 102 -6.75 -19.13 -7.36
C SER A 102 -7.47 -20.07 -8.31
N ILE A 103 -6.75 -20.60 -9.30
CA ILE A 103 -7.25 -21.65 -10.17
C ILE A 103 -7.16 -22.96 -9.39
N THR A 104 -8.29 -23.44 -8.91
CA THR A 104 -8.39 -24.75 -8.26
C THR A 104 -8.92 -25.75 -9.29
N ARG A 105 -8.73 -27.06 -9.09
CA ARG A 105 -9.28 -28.09 -10.00
C ARG A 105 -10.81 -27.99 -10.16
N ASP A 106 -11.49 -27.38 -9.21
CA ASP A 106 -12.95 -27.16 -9.17
C ASP A 106 -13.41 -25.79 -9.70
N GLY A 107 -12.49 -24.95 -10.22
CA GLY A 107 -12.80 -23.65 -10.80
C GLY A 107 -11.98 -22.48 -10.24
N ALA A 108 -12.23 -21.28 -10.77
CA ALA A 108 -11.59 -20.04 -10.33
C ALA A 108 -12.29 -19.48 -9.08
N THR A 109 -11.64 -19.61 -7.93
CA THR A 109 -12.13 -19.09 -6.65
C THR A 109 -11.35 -17.83 -6.26
N LYS A 110 -12.06 -16.82 -5.76
CA LYS A 110 -11.40 -15.63 -5.21
C LYS A 110 -10.92 -15.92 -3.79
N VAL A 111 -9.61 -15.91 -3.59
CA VAL A 111 -8.99 -16.09 -2.28
C VAL A 111 -8.34 -14.79 -1.82
N LYS A 112 -8.33 -14.55 -0.51
CA LYS A 112 -7.59 -13.45 0.10
C LYS A 112 -6.14 -13.90 0.27
N THR A 113 -5.25 -13.17 -0.38
CA THR A 113 -3.80 -13.41 -0.34
C THR A 113 -3.15 -12.26 0.39
N PHE A 114 -2.16 -12.59 1.22
CA PHE A 114 -1.46 -11.62 2.05
C PHE A 114 -0.02 -11.43 1.57
N SER A 115 0.53 -10.24 1.80
CA SER A 115 1.94 -9.96 1.52
C SER A 115 2.85 -10.78 2.45
N GLN A 116 4.00 -11.22 1.94
CA GLN A 116 4.99 -11.96 2.71
C GLN A 116 5.57 -11.11 3.85
N PRO A 117 5.99 -11.73 4.98
CA PRO A 117 6.75 -11.02 5.98
C PRO A 117 8.07 -10.53 5.37
N LEU A 118 8.34 -9.23 5.50
CA LEU A 118 9.62 -8.66 5.11
C LEU A 118 10.76 -9.31 5.90
N GLU A 119 11.74 -9.86 5.17
CA GLU A 119 12.92 -10.48 5.75
C GLU A 119 13.73 -9.44 6.54
N ASN A 120 13.88 -8.24 5.98
CA ASN A 120 14.71 -7.19 6.53
C ASN A 120 13.91 -5.91 6.86
N LYS A 121 13.17 -5.93 7.97
CA LYS A 121 12.40 -4.76 8.45
C LYS A 121 13.22 -3.47 8.54
N LYS A 122 14.50 -3.56 8.92
CA LYS A 122 15.41 -2.41 9.01
C LYS A 122 15.69 -1.77 7.66
N LYS A 123 15.94 -2.57 6.61
CA LYS A 123 16.20 -2.06 5.25
C LYS A 123 14.97 -1.34 4.69
N ALA A 124 13.79 -1.90 4.89
CA ALA A 124 12.54 -1.30 4.45
C ALA A 124 12.16 -0.03 5.20
N LEU A 125 12.51 0.07 6.48
CA LEU A 125 12.30 1.29 7.24
C LEU A 125 13.21 2.42 6.73
N ILE A 126 14.47 2.11 6.43
CA ILE A 126 15.43 3.07 5.85
C ILE A 126 14.95 3.52 4.46
N SER A 127 14.55 2.61 3.58
CA SER A 127 14.06 2.96 2.25
C SER A 127 12.76 3.76 2.30
N THR A 128 11.86 3.48 3.27
CA THR A 128 10.65 4.28 3.50
C THR A 128 10.97 5.70 3.97
N LEU A 129 12.00 5.88 4.82
CA LEU A 129 12.49 7.20 5.23
C LEU A 129 13.08 7.97 4.04
N VAL A 130 13.91 7.32 3.22
CA VAL A 130 14.49 7.93 2.00
C VAL A 130 13.39 8.36 1.05
N ALA A 131 12.40 7.50 0.83
CA ALA A 131 11.18 7.79 0.07
C ALA A 131 10.41 9.02 0.62
N ALA A 132 10.20 9.08 1.93
CA ALA A 132 9.50 10.20 2.57
C ALA A 132 10.25 11.53 2.40
N VAL A 133 11.58 11.53 2.56
CA VAL A 133 12.42 12.71 2.32
C VAL A 133 12.35 13.14 0.85
N GLY A 134 12.43 12.18 -0.07
CA GLY A 134 12.26 12.44 -1.51
C GLY A 134 10.92 13.11 -1.83
N CYS A 135 9.82 12.62 -1.25
CA CYS A 135 8.51 13.25 -1.40
C CYS A 135 8.49 14.70 -0.88
N ILE A 136 9.05 14.96 0.29
CA ILE A 136 9.09 16.32 0.86
C ILE A 136 9.87 17.26 -0.06
N VAL A 137 10.99 16.81 -0.64
CA VAL A 137 11.80 17.59 -1.59
C VAL A 137 11.02 17.90 -2.86
N VAL A 138 10.33 16.92 -3.45
CA VAL A 138 9.53 17.11 -4.67
C VAL A 138 8.35 18.07 -4.41
N VAL A 139 7.64 17.90 -3.29
CA VAL A 139 6.57 18.80 -2.86
C VAL A 139 7.12 20.21 -2.68
N LYS A 140 8.21 20.38 -1.93
CA LYS A 140 8.85 21.70 -1.77
C LYS A 140 9.23 22.31 -3.11
N PHE A 141 9.87 21.55 -3.98
CA PHE A 141 10.29 22.02 -5.30
C PHE A 141 9.10 22.43 -6.19
N MET A 142 7.98 21.72 -6.12
CA MET A 142 6.80 21.97 -6.94
C MET A 142 5.92 23.11 -6.40
N TYR A 143 5.73 23.21 -5.08
CA TYR A 143 4.87 24.24 -4.48
C TYR A 143 5.59 25.57 -4.26
N TRP A 144 6.91 25.58 -4.11
CA TRP A 144 7.67 26.82 -3.90
C TRP A 144 7.48 27.87 -4.99
N PRO A 145 7.63 27.58 -6.30
CA PRO A 145 7.41 28.57 -7.35
C PRO A 145 5.96 29.04 -7.43
N LEU A 146 5.00 28.16 -7.09
CA LEU A 146 3.58 28.51 -7.06
C LEU A 146 3.27 29.49 -5.91
N VAL A 147 3.85 29.26 -4.72
CA VAL A 147 3.69 30.15 -3.57
C VAL A 147 4.30 31.52 -3.84
N VAL A 148 5.49 31.57 -4.47
CA VAL A 148 6.14 32.83 -4.86
C VAL A 148 5.24 33.60 -5.83
N ALA A 149 4.76 32.96 -6.89
CA ALA A 149 3.89 33.61 -7.88
C ALA A 149 2.59 34.15 -7.26
N VAL A 150 1.97 33.43 -6.31
CA VAL A 150 0.78 33.90 -5.59
C VAL A 150 1.10 35.08 -4.68
N SER A 151 2.22 35.05 -3.96
CA SER A 151 2.63 36.15 -3.08
C SER A 151 2.87 37.45 -3.84
N GLU A 152 3.44 37.35 -5.05
CA GLU A 152 3.72 38.48 -5.93
C GLU A 152 2.43 39.06 -6.54
N LEU A 153 1.45 38.20 -6.82
CA LEU A 153 0.13 38.63 -7.28
C LEU A 153 -0.64 39.39 -6.18
N LEU A 154 -0.55 38.92 -4.93
CA LEU A 154 -1.19 39.55 -3.78
C LEU A 154 -0.59 40.92 -3.46
N SER A 155 0.75 41.04 -3.49
CA SER A 155 1.42 42.33 -3.26
C SER A 155 1.06 43.38 -4.32
N ASN A 156 0.89 42.96 -5.59
CA ASN A 156 0.50 43.87 -6.66
C ASN A 156 -0.96 44.36 -6.53
N ILE A 157 -1.86 43.54 -5.97
CA ILE A 157 -3.25 43.93 -5.72
C ILE A 157 -3.34 44.94 -4.56
N GLU A 158 -2.58 44.77 -3.48
CA GLU A 158 -2.58 45.74 -2.37
C GLU A 158 -2.05 47.12 -2.80
N LEU A 159 -1.01 47.17 -3.63
CA LEU A 159 -0.48 48.40 -4.22
C LEU A 159 -1.45 49.11 -5.18
N SER A 160 -2.42 48.38 -5.75
CA SER A 160 -3.46 48.94 -6.62
C SER A 160 -4.64 49.54 -5.85
N LEU A 161 -4.78 49.23 -4.55
CA LEU A 161 -5.88 49.65 -3.69
C LEU A 161 -5.58 50.90 -2.84
N TYR A 162 -4.32 51.36 -2.86
CA TYR A 162 -3.81 52.54 -2.15
C TYR A 162 -3.56 53.71 -3.11
#